data_AF-A0A833GQK1-F1
#
_entry.id   AF-A0A833GQK1-F1
#
_cell.length_a   1.000
_cell.length_b   1.000
_cell.length_c   1.000
_cell.angle_alpha   90.00
_cell.angle_beta   90.00
_cell.angle_gamma   90.00
#
_symmetry.space_group_name_H-M   'P 1'
#
loop_
_entity.id
_entity.type
_entity.pdbx_description
1 polymer ?
#
loop_
_entity_poly.entity_id
_entity_poly.type
_entity_poly.pdbx_seq_one_letter_code
_entity_poly.pdbx_strand_id
1 'polypeptide(L)'
;MTTPTIAEYLKYANLQMAAEAFLRDESTGVLATSTDDVIAALVRGNRHASYFTATQADDFVTQWEVVTQCPNTPTGFSGTLFRSKVNRNEYVLSLRSTEAYDDAIRDSASTNTLEIHSTGWAWGQISDMEAWYASIK
;
A
#
# COMPACT_ATOMS: atom_id res chain seq x y z
N MET A 1 19.90 14.65 5.33
CA MET A 1 19.24 13.37 5.68
C MET A 1 20.32 12.40 6.12
N THR A 2 20.13 11.72 7.25
CA THR A 2 21.02 10.63 7.68
C THR A 2 20.78 9.41 6.81
N THR A 3 21.85 8.69 6.46
CA THR A 3 21.72 7.43 5.71
C THR A 3 20.94 6.42 6.54
N PRO A 4 19.88 5.80 5.99
CA PRO A 4 19.16 4.75 6.71
C PRO A 4 20.07 3.57 7.03
N THR A 5 19.86 3.00 8.20
CA THR A 5 20.45 1.73 8.63
C THR A 5 19.82 0.56 7.89
N ILE A 6 20.49 -0.61 7.92
CA ILE A 6 19.93 -1.85 7.37
C ILE A 6 18.59 -2.20 8.04
N ALA A 7 18.46 -1.94 9.35
CA ALA A 7 17.22 -2.16 10.07
C ALA A 7 16.08 -1.26 9.57
N GLU A 8 16.38 0.01 9.25
CA GLU A 8 15.38 0.93 8.67
C GLU A 8 15.00 0.51 7.25
N TYR A 9 15.95 0.09 6.42
CA TYR A 9 15.63 -0.45 5.09
C TYR A 9 14.73 -1.70 5.18
N LEU A 10 15.04 -2.64 6.06
CA LEU A 10 14.22 -3.84 6.27
C LEU A 10 12.82 -3.48 6.77
N LYS A 11 12.72 -2.54 7.71
CA LYS A 11 11.45 -2.03 8.21
C LYS A 11 10.59 -1.46 7.08
N TYR A 12 11.14 -0.59 6.24
CA TYR A 12 10.37 0.01 5.14
C TYR A 12 10.06 -1.00 4.03
N ALA A 13 10.93 -1.97 3.78
CA ALA A 13 10.64 -3.07 2.85
C ALA A 13 9.45 -3.91 3.34
N ASN A 14 9.40 -4.26 4.63
CA ASN A 14 8.27 -4.98 5.21
C ASN A 14 6.98 -4.15 5.15
N LEU A 15 7.03 -2.86 5.46
CA LEU A 15 5.87 -1.97 5.34
C LEU A 15 5.37 -1.85 3.90
N GLN A 16 6.28 -1.78 2.93
CA GLN A 16 5.90 -1.78 1.52
C GLN A 16 5.25 -3.10 1.13
N MET A 17 5.84 -4.25 1.48
CA MET A 17 5.22 -5.56 1.19
C MET A 17 3.84 -5.67 1.84
N ALA A 18 3.63 -5.13 3.06
CA ALA A 18 2.34 -5.15 3.72
C ALA A 18 1.33 -4.25 3.00
N ALA A 19 1.77 -3.10 2.49
CA ALA A 19 0.95 -2.21 1.69
C ALA A 19 0.54 -2.82 0.34
N GLU A 20 1.34 -3.75 -0.17
CA GLU A 20 1.01 -4.48 -1.38
C GLU A 20 -0.22 -5.38 -1.22
N ALA A 21 -0.50 -5.85 0.00
CA ALA A 21 -1.62 -6.73 0.28
C ALA A 21 -2.99 -6.04 0.22
N PHE A 22 -4.02 -6.81 -0.16
CA PHE A 22 -5.41 -6.36 -0.12
C PHE A 22 -5.94 -6.39 1.32
N LEU A 23 -5.58 -5.37 2.13
CA LEU A 23 -5.99 -5.20 3.52
C LEU A 23 -7.42 -4.69 3.65
N ARG A 24 -7.91 -3.97 2.63
CA ARG A 24 -9.32 -3.68 2.43
C ARG A 24 -9.86 -4.60 1.35
N ASP A 25 -10.95 -5.28 1.64
CA ASP A 25 -11.62 -6.14 0.67
C ASP A 25 -12.12 -5.30 -0.50
N GLU A 26 -11.73 -5.68 -1.71
CA GLU A 26 -12.01 -4.90 -2.93
C GLU A 26 -13.48 -4.92 -3.33
N SER A 27 -14.26 -5.90 -2.87
CA SER A 27 -15.67 -6.06 -3.22
C SER A 27 -16.60 -5.35 -2.25
N THR A 28 -16.29 -5.41 -0.96
CA THR A 28 -17.11 -4.85 0.13
C THR A 28 -16.58 -3.51 0.63
N GLY A 29 -15.33 -3.18 0.33
CA GLY A 29 -14.65 -2.00 0.87
C GLY A 29 -14.37 -2.10 2.37
N VAL A 30 -14.52 -3.26 3.01
CA VAL A 30 -14.31 -3.42 4.45
C VAL A 30 -12.82 -3.61 4.74
N LEU A 31 -12.28 -2.84 5.68
CA LEU A 31 -10.90 -2.97 6.15
C LEU A 31 -10.78 -4.18 7.09
N ALA A 32 -9.71 -4.96 6.94
CA ALA A 32 -9.31 -5.96 7.93
C ALA A 32 -8.93 -5.25 9.25
N THR A 33 -9.72 -5.49 10.30
CA THR A 33 -9.53 -4.82 11.60
C THR A 33 -9.10 -5.76 12.72
N SER A 34 -9.43 -7.06 12.63
CA SER A 34 -8.95 -8.04 13.62
C SER A 34 -7.54 -8.49 13.29
N THR A 35 -6.77 -8.90 14.29
CA THR A 35 -5.41 -9.42 14.09
C THR A 35 -5.40 -10.58 13.10
N ASP A 36 -6.35 -11.51 13.22
CA ASP A 36 -6.44 -12.69 12.36
C ASP A 36 -6.78 -12.31 10.91
N ASP A 37 -7.67 -11.33 10.70
CA ASP A 37 -8.01 -10.85 9.34
C ASP A 37 -6.80 -10.17 8.68
N VAL A 38 -6.04 -9.38 9.45
CA VAL A 38 -4.83 -8.72 8.96
C VAL A 38 -3.77 -9.76 8.62
N ILE A 39 -3.52 -10.75 9.49
CA ILE A 39 -2.60 -11.86 9.19
C ILE A 39 -3.03 -12.59 7.92
N ALA A 40 -4.31 -12.95 7.81
CA ALA A 40 -4.83 -13.65 6.64
C ALA A 40 -4.67 -12.82 5.36
N ALA A 41 -4.87 -11.50 5.44
CA ALA A 41 -4.65 -10.60 4.31
C ALA A 41 -3.17 -10.48 3.92
N LEU A 42 -2.25 -10.39 4.89
CA LEU A 42 -0.80 -10.32 4.64
C LEU A 42 -0.24 -11.61 4.04
N VAL A 43 -0.71 -12.77 4.51
CA VAL A 43 -0.31 -14.08 3.99
C VAL A 43 -0.88 -14.32 2.59
N ARG A 44 -2.12 -13.88 2.34
CA ARG A 44 -2.68 -13.86 0.98
C ARG A 44 -1.91 -12.89 0.07
N GLY A 45 -1.42 -11.78 0.64
CA GLY A 45 -0.69 -10.74 -0.06
C GLY A 45 -1.54 -10.08 -1.15
N ASN A 46 -0.89 -9.79 -2.27
CA ASN A 46 -1.52 -9.27 -3.48
C ASN A 46 -1.99 -10.38 -4.44
N ARG A 47 -2.03 -11.64 -4.01
CA ARG A 47 -2.27 -12.84 -4.87
C ARG A 47 -1.20 -13.09 -5.94
N HIS A 48 -0.07 -12.39 -5.87
CA HIS A 48 1.09 -12.56 -6.75
C HIS A 48 2.38 -12.74 -5.93
N ALA A 49 3.42 -11.96 -6.22
CA ALA A 49 4.76 -12.14 -5.65
C ALA A 49 4.95 -11.44 -4.29
N SER A 50 4.06 -10.51 -3.92
CA SER A 50 4.16 -9.75 -2.67
C SER A 50 3.22 -10.35 -1.63
N TYR A 51 3.77 -11.21 -0.78
CA TYR A 51 3.06 -11.85 0.33
C TYR A 51 4.00 -12.15 1.49
N PHE A 52 3.41 -12.34 2.67
CA PHE A 52 4.15 -12.67 3.89
C PHE A 52 4.13 -14.17 4.13
N THR A 53 5.20 -14.70 4.71
CA THR A 53 5.10 -15.96 5.44
C THR A 53 4.27 -15.75 6.72
N ALA A 54 3.71 -16.83 7.28
CA ALA A 54 2.93 -16.74 8.53
C ALA A 54 3.71 -16.04 9.65
N THR A 55 4.97 -16.41 9.86
CA THR A 55 5.84 -15.79 10.88
C THR A 55 6.07 -14.30 10.62
N GLN A 56 6.30 -13.89 9.37
CA GLN A 56 6.42 -12.46 9.08
C GLN A 56 5.12 -11.70 9.37
N ALA A 57 3.97 -12.31 9.10
CA ALA A 57 2.67 -11.68 9.33
C ALA A 57 2.39 -11.53 10.82
N ASP A 58 2.67 -12.58 11.61
CA ASP A 58 2.61 -12.56 13.08
C ASP A 58 3.53 -11.46 13.65
N ASP A 59 4.78 -11.41 13.18
CA ASP A 59 5.74 -10.39 13.62
C ASP A 59 5.28 -8.97 13.23
N PHE A 60 4.69 -8.81 12.05
CA PHE A 60 4.21 -7.51 11.56
C PHE A 60 3.10 -6.96 12.45
N VAL A 61 2.08 -7.77 12.76
CA VAL A 61 0.93 -7.31 13.55
C VAL A 61 1.32 -7.04 15.01
N THR A 62 2.46 -7.51 15.50
CA THR A 62 2.97 -7.11 16.83
C THR A 62 3.55 -5.69 16.82
N GLN A 63 4.05 -5.23 15.67
CA GLN A 63 4.78 -3.96 15.54
C GLN A 63 3.93 -2.84 14.93
N TRP A 64 2.97 -3.18 14.07
CA TRP A 64 2.24 -2.22 13.25
C TRP A 64 0.73 -2.41 13.35
N GLU A 65 0.03 -1.28 13.28
CA GLU A 65 -1.41 -1.16 13.17
C GLU A 65 -1.74 -0.64 11.77
N VAL A 66 -2.65 -1.32 11.07
CA VAL A 66 -3.23 -0.83 9.80
C VAL A 66 -4.31 0.18 10.16
N VAL A 67 -4.05 1.48 9.95
CA VAL A 67 -5.01 2.53 10.29
C VAL A 67 -6.09 2.63 9.21
N THR A 68 -5.66 2.63 7.95
CA THR A 68 -6.56 2.60 6.79
C THR A 68 -5.80 2.20 5.53
N GLN A 69 -6.53 1.73 4.54
CA GLN A 69 -6.04 1.53 3.18
C GLN A 69 -7.02 2.19 2.20
N CYS A 70 -6.49 2.95 1.24
CA CYS A 70 -7.17 3.29 0.00
C CYS A 70 -7.00 2.10 -0.96
N PRO A 71 -8.08 1.42 -1.38
CA PRO A 71 -7.98 0.40 -2.41
C PRO A 71 -7.63 1.06 -3.76
N ASN A 72 -7.30 0.25 -4.78
CA ASN A 72 -7.00 0.77 -6.12
C ASN A 72 -8.14 1.69 -6.61
N THR A 73 -7.80 2.95 -6.87
CA THR A 73 -8.71 3.93 -7.49
C THR A 73 -8.79 3.69 -9.00
N PRO A 74 -9.76 4.31 -9.70
CA PRO A 74 -9.82 4.23 -11.17
C PRO A 74 -8.59 4.77 -11.90
N THR A 75 -7.75 5.57 -11.24
CA THR A 75 -6.49 6.08 -11.79
C THR A 75 -5.29 5.19 -11.46
N GLY A 76 -5.48 4.12 -10.68
CA GLY A 76 -4.43 3.21 -10.25
C GLY A 76 -3.73 3.62 -8.95
N PHE A 77 -4.20 4.66 -8.24
CA PHE A 77 -3.67 5.03 -6.94
C PHE A 77 -4.11 4.02 -5.86
N SER A 78 -3.20 3.68 -4.93
CA SER A 78 -3.50 2.92 -3.72
C SER A 78 -2.47 3.25 -2.64
N GLY A 79 -2.88 3.20 -1.38
CA GLY A 79 -1.99 3.51 -0.28
C GLY A 79 -2.50 3.01 1.06
N THR A 80 -1.57 2.75 1.97
CA THR A 80 -1.86 2.28 3.32
C THR A 80 -1.17 3.18 4.34
N LEU A 81 -1.93 3.60 5.35
CA LEU A 81 -1.40 4.28 6.52
C LEU A 81 -1.19 3.28 7.64
N PHE A 82 0.04 3.15 8.09
CA PHE A 82 0.42 2.35 9.24
C PHE A 82 0.77 3.24 10.42
N ARG A 83 0.50 2.74 11.63
CA ARG A 83 0.95 3.36 12.88
C ARG A 83 1.77 2.36 13.67
N SER A 84 2.92 2.80 14.17
CA SER A 84 3.75 1.94 15.01
C SER A 84 3.05 1.68 16.35
N LYS A 85 3.08 0.43 16.81
CA LYS A 85 2.60 0.03 18.14
C LYS A 85 3.62 0.33 19.22
N VAL A 86 4.90 0.41 18.86
CA VAL A 86 6.03 0.72 19.77
C VAL A 86 6.17 2.22 19.97
N ASN A 87 6.17 3.00 18.88
CA ASN A 87 6.19 4.46 18.93
C ASN A 87 4.88 5.01 18.37
N ARG A 88 3.90 5.31 19.24
CA ARG A 88 2.55 5.71 18.80
C ARG A 88 2.48 7.04 18.04
N ASN A 89 3.57 7.81 17.99
CA ASN A 89 3.69 9.04 17.20
C ASN A 89 4.30 8.81 15.81
N GLU A 90 4.74 7.59 15.52
CA GLU A 90 5.27 7.21 14.23
C GLU A 90 4.17 6.67 13.32
N TYR A 91 4.06 7.31 12.15
CA TYR A 91 3.18 6.91 11.07
C TYR A 91 4.01 6.70 9.81
N VAL A 92 3.65 5.66 9.06
CA VAL A 92 4.24 5.40 7.75
C VAL A 92 3.12 5.32 6.72
N LEU A 93 3.19 6.21 5.73
CA LEU A 93 2.35 6.17 4.55
C LEU A 93 3.12 5.41 3.45
N SER A 94 2.57 4.30 2.98
CA SER A 94 3.15 3.51 1.91
C SER A 94 2.21 3.52 0.71
N LEU A 95 2.76 3.76 -0.48
CA LEU A 95 2.01 3.77 -1.73
C LEU A 95 2.31 2.49 -2.50
N ARG A 96 1.27 1.83 -3.01
CA ARG A 96 1.42 0.56 -3.74
C ARG A 96 1.83 0.82 -5.19
N SER A 97 2.58 -0.10 -5.79
CA SER A 97 2.78 -0.09 -7.25
C SER A 97 1.49 -0.48 -7.98
N THR A 98 1.31 0.02 -9.20
CA THR A 98 0.31 -0.51 -10.14
C THR A 98 0.67 -1.93 -10.56
N GLU A 99 -0.25 -2.87 -10.44
CA GLU A 99 -0.04 -4.25 -10.91
C GLU A 99 -0.30 -4.33 -12.42
N ALA A 100 0.79 -4.21 -13.19
CA ALA A 100 0.75 -4.26 -14.65
C ALA A 100 0.17 -5.58 -15.22
N TYR A 101 0.10 -6.66 -14.42
CA TYR A 101 -0.38 -7.97 -14.86
C TYR A 101 -1.90 -8.02 -15.10
N ASP A 102 -2.69 -7.34 -14.26
CA ASP A 102 -4.15 -7.34 -14.39
C ASP A 102 -4.67 -6.11 -15.17
N ASP A 103 -3.87 -5.04 -15.28
CA ASP A 103 -4.32 -3.73 -15.79
C ASP A 103 -3.61 -3.24 -17.08
N ALA A 104 -2.79 -4.07 -17.72
CA ALA A 104 -2.03 -3.70 -18.92
C ALA A 104 -2.86 -3.08 -20.06
N ILE A 105 -4.13 -3.47 -20.18
CA ILE A 105 -5.01 -3.08 -21.30
C ILE A 105 -5.71 -1.74 -21.04
N ARG A 106 -5.90 -1.33 -19.78
CA ARG A 106 -6.62 -0.10 -19.43
C ARG A 106 -5.71 1.04 -18.98
N ASP A 107 -4.63 0.72 -18.27
CA ASP A 107 -3.78 1.72 -17.61
C ASP A 107 -2.56 2.15 -18.45
N SER A 108 -2.01 1.27 -19.29
CA SER A 108 -0.85 1.62 -20.13
C SER A 108 -1.18 2.56 -21.30
N ALA A 109 -2.43 2.57 -21.78
CA ALA A 109 -2.79 3.36 -22.96
C ALA A 109 -3.03 4.85 -22.64
N SER A 110 -3.57 5.20 -21.47
CA SER A 110 -3.93 6.59 -21.15
C SER A 110 -2.87 7.28 -20.30
N THR A 111 -2.49 6.69 -19.16
CA THR A 111 -1.49 7.26 -18.24
C THR A 111 -0.11 7.31 -18.90
N ASN A 112 0.31 6.22 -19.55
CA ASN A 112 1.63 6.15 -20.16
C ASN A 112 1.72 6.90 -21.50
N THR A 113 0.68 6.85 -22.35
CA THR A 113 0.71 7.45 -23.70
C THR A 113 0.28 8.92 -23.73
N LEU A 114 -0.58 9.37 -22.81
CA LEU A 114 -1.12 10.73 -22.82
C LEU A 114 -0.59 11.59 -21.68
N GLU A 115 -0.53 11.11 -20.43
CA GLU A 115 -0.11 11.97 -19.31
C GLU A 115 1.41 11.98 -19.10
N ILE A 116 2.01 10.83 -18.81
CA ILE A 116 3.46 10.72 -18.54
C ILE A 116 4.25 11.06 -19.81
N HIS A 117 3.86 10.54 -20.97
CA HIS A 117 4.56 10.82 -22.22
C HIS A 117 4.47 12.30 -22.64
N SER A 118 3.34 12.99 -22.40
CA SER A 118 3.19 14.39 -22.83
C SER A 118 3.61 15.42 -21.79
N THR A 119 3.47 15.12 -20.49
CA THR A 119 3.72 16.07 -19.39
C THR A 119 4.77 15.62 -18.39
N GLY A 120 5.13 14.33 -18.36
CA GLY A 120 6.05 13.74 -17.38
C GLY A 120 5.40 13.35 -16.05
N TRP A 121 4.08 13.48 -15.90
CA TRP A 121 3.35 13.25 -14.66
C TRP A 121 2.11 12.38 -14.86
N ALA A 122 1.73 11.63 -13.81
CA ALA A 122 0.46 10.90 -13.74
C ALA A 122 -0.55 11.72 -12.92
N TRP A 123 -1.19 12.71 -13.56
CA TRP A 123 -2.02 13.71 -12.89
C TRP A 123 -3.23 13.09 -12.18
N GLY A 124 -3.84 12.06 -12.76
CA GLY A 124 -4.94 11.32 -12.11
C GLY A 124 -4.51 10.70 -10.79
N GLN A 125 -3.38 9.98 -10.77
CA GLN A 125 -2.85 9.33 -9.58
C GLN A 125 -2.43 10.33 -8.50
N ILE A 126 -1.81 11.45 -8.91
CA ILE A 126 -1.42 12.53 -7.99
C ILE A 126 -2.66 13.17 -7.36
N SER A 127 -3.69 13.45 -8.16
CA SER A 127 -4.95 14.01 -7.66
C SER A 127 -5.62 13.08 -6.64
N ASP A 128 -5.70 11.78 -6.94
CA ASP A 128 -6.28 10.79 -6.02
C ASP A 128 -5.45 10.64 -4.73
N MET A 129 -4.12 10.65 -4.86
CA MET A 129 -3.20 10.64 -3.71
C MET A 129 -3.42 11.85 -2.80
N GLU A 130 -3.48 13.06 -3.36
CA GLU A 130 -3.68 14.29 -2.58
C GLU A 130 -5.06 14.30 -1.89
N ALA A 131 -6.11 13.90 -2.62
CA ALA A 131 -7.46 13.80 -2.07
C ALA A 131 -7.53 12.79 -0.91
N TRP A 132 -6.93 11.61 -1.08
CA TRP A 132 -6.90 10.61 -0.02
C TRP A 132 -6.04 11.06 1.17
N TYR A 133 -4.86 11.63 0.91
CA TYR A 133 -3.99 12.16 1.98
C TYR A 133 -4.70 13.23 2.81
N ALA A 134 -5.44 14.14 2.16
CA ALA A 134 -6.25 15.15 2.84
C ALA A 134 -7.36 14.54 3.72
N SER A 135 -7.88 13.35 3.36
CA SER A 135 -8.94 12.66 4.12
C SER A 135 -8.45 11.95 5.39
N ILE A 136 -7.14 11.67 5.48
CA ILE A 136 -6.52 10.90 6.58
C ILE A 136 -5.62 11.75 7.49
N LYS A 137 -5.50 13.05 7.19
CA LYS A 137 -4.71 14.02 7.96
C LYS A 137 -5.44 14.50 9.20
#